data_AF-A0A7K4CPS2-F1
#
_entry.id   AF-A0A7K4CPS2-F1
#
_cell.length_a   1.000
_cell.length_b   1.000
_cell.length_c   1.000
_cell.angle_alpha   90.00
_cell.angle_beta   90.00
_cell.angle_gamma   90.00
#
_symmetry.space_group_name_H-M   'P 1'
#
loop_
_entity.id
_entity.type
_entity.pdbx_description
1 polymer ?
#
loop_
_entity_poly.entity_id
_entity_poly.type
_entity_poly.pdbx_seq_one_letter_code
_entity_poly.pdbx_strand_id
1 'polypeptide(L)' 'MITIPADVRERFNLREGSKVTVMEIDGHIEIIPIVDIETLREHNYAELSRIEDEDREMELRIENDDERLF' A
#
# COMPACT_ATOMS: atom_id res chain seq x y z
N MET A 1 -4.99 18.97 19.91
CA MET A 1 -4.78 18.95 18.44
C MET A 1 -3.90 17.75 18.15
N ILE A 2 -4.38 16.80 17.36
CA ILE A 2 -3.60 15.61 16.97
C ILE A 2 -3.18 15.82 15.52
N THR A 3 -1.91 15.54 15.23
CA THR A 3 -1.36 15.67 13.88
C THR A 3 -1.05 14.28 13.36
N ILE A 4 -1.60 13.95 12.19
CA ILE A 4 -1.24 12.72 11.48
C ILE A 4 0.10 12.96 10.77
N PRO A 5 1.12 12.11 11.03
CA PRO A 5 2.42 12.19 10.37
C PRO A 5 2.33 12.17 8.83
N ALA A 6 3.28 12.83 8.17
CA ALA A 6 3.23 13.02 6.72
C ALA A 6 3.32 11.71 5.92
N ASP A 7 4.19 10.80 6.37
CA ASP A 7 4.36 9.44 5.87
C ASP A 7 3.08 8.60 5.99
N VAL A 8 2.39 8.70 7.12
CA VAL A 8 1.08 8.04 7.31
C VAL A 8 0.04 8.61 6.37
N ARG A 9 0.00 9.94 6.19
CA ARG A 9 -0.93 10.56 5.26
C ARG A 9 -0.68 10.14 3.82
N GLU A 10 0.57 10.05 3.39
CA GLU A 10 0.92 9.61 2.03
C GLU A 10 0.52 8.15 1.80
N ARG A 11 0.86 7.26 2.75
CA ARG A 11 0.55 5.84 2.67
C ARG A 11 -0.96 5.56 2.55
N PHE A 12 -1.79 6.35 3.21
CA PHE A 12 -3.25 6.20 3.20
C PHE A 12 -3.96 7.25 2.33
N ASN A 13 -3.22 8.00 1.51
CA ASN A 13 -3.72 9.10 0.67
C ASN A 13 -4.68 10.07 1.40
N LEU A 14 -4.37 10.39 2.66
CA LEU A 14 -5.14 11.31 3.49
C LEU A 14 -4.80 12.75 3.12
N ARG A 15 -5.81 13.49 2.67
CA ARG A 15 -5.72 14.90 2.29
C ARG A 15 -6.61 15.75 3.20
N GLU A 16 -6.45 17.07 3.10
CA GLU A 16 -7.36 17.97 3.77
C GLU A 16 -8.80 17.73 3.28
N GLY A 17 -9.74 17.57 4.22
CA GLY A 17 -11.13 17.21 3.91
C GLY A 17 -11.40 15.70 3.78
N SER A 18 -10.39 14.83 3.86
CA SER A 18 -10.60 13.38 3.93
C SER A 18 -11.44 12.99 5.14
N LYS A 19 -12.39 12.07 4.93
CA LYS A 19 -13.22 11.53 6.00
C LYS A 19 -12.55 10.32 6.63
N VAL A 20 -12.60 10.26 7.96
CA VAL A 20 -12.07 9.14 8.74
C VAL A 20 -13.11 8.73 9.78
N THR A 21 -13.16 7.44 10.08
CA THR A 21 -13.85 6.90 11.24
C THR A 21 -12.87 6.83 12.40
N VAL A 22 -13.29 7.27 13.57
CA VAL A 22 -12.49 7.17 14.80
C VAL A 22 -13.21 6.23 15.76
N MET A 23 -12.51 5.21 16.24
CA MET A 23 -13.06 4.22 17.17
C MET A 23 -12.11 3.97 18.33
N GLU A 24 -12.66 3.56 19.47
CA GLU A 24 -11.88 3.01 20.57
C GLU A 24 -12.02 1.48 20.54
N ILE A 25 -10.88 0.78 20.51
CA ILE A 25 -10.81 -0.67 20.55
C ILE A 25 -9.73 -1.05 21.57
N ASP A 26 -10.09 -1.79 22.61
CA ASP A 26 -9.18 -2.26 23.66
C ASP A 26 -8.31 -1.15 24.29
N GLY A 27 -8.87 0.05 24.48
CA GLY A 27 -8.16 1.21 25.02
C GLY A 27 -7.25 1.94 24.02
N HIS A 28 -7.25 1.52 22.75
CA HIS A 28 -6.53 2.17 21.66
C HIS A 28 -7.49 2.97 20.77
N ILE A 29 -7.05 4.16 20.33
CA ILE A 29 -7.78 4.94 19.33
C ILE A 29 -7.32 4.50 17.94
N GLU A 30 -8.24 3.94 17.18
CA GLU A 30 -8.03 3.61 15.77
C GLU A 30 -8.66 4.68 14.88
N ILE A 31 -7.91 5.06 13.84
CA ILE A 31 -8.34 6.02 12.83
C ILE A 31 -8.35 5.30 11.48
N ILE A 32 -9.53 5.11 10.92
CA ILE A 32 -9.75 4.33 9.70
C ILE A 32 -10.18 5.27 8.58
N PRO A 33 -9.43 5.39 7.46
CA PRO A 33 -9.82 6.22 6.33
C PRO A 33 -11.10 5.68 5.67
N ILE A 34 -12.03 6.57 5.35
CA ILE A 34 -13.20 6.23 4.53
C ILE A 34 -12.81 6.45 3.08
N VAL A 35 -12.58 5.35 2.38
CA VAL A 35 -12.25 5.32 0.94
C VAL A 35 -13.46 4.86 0.13
N ASP A 36 -13.63 5.42 -1.06
CA ASP A 36 -14.63 4.93 -1.99
C ASP A 36 -14.13 3.67 -2.73
N ILE A 37 -15.07 2.97 -3.37
CA ILE A 37 -14.78 1.71 -4.07
C ILE A 37 -13.87 1.93 -5.29
N GLU A 38 -13.87 3.13 -5.87
CA GLU A 38 -13.03 3.47 -7.03
C GLU A 38 -11.57 3.63 -6.62
N THR A 39 -11.31 4.31 -5.49
CA THR A 39 -9.99 4.47 -4.88
C THR A 39 -9.42 3.12 -4.45
N LEU A 40 -10.25 2.22 -3.93
CA LEU A 40 -9.84 0.85 -3.59
C LEU A 40 -9.40 0.05 -4.82
N ARG A 41 -10.07 0.24 -5.97
CA ARG A 41 -9.68 -0.41 -7.23
C ARG A 41 -8.31 0.08 -7.69
N GLU A 42 -8.05 1.38 -7.67
CA GLU A 42 -6.76 1.95 -8.07
C GLU A 42 -5.59 1.43 -7.23
N HIS A 43 -5.79 1.29 -5.92
CA HIS A 43 -4.76 0.73 -5.03
C HIS A 43 -4.46 -0.75 -5.33
N ASN A 44 -5.50 -1.54 -5.60
CA ASN A 44 -5.35 -2.96 -5.90
C ASN A 44 -4.60 -3.18 -7.23
N TYR A 45 -4.88 -2.38 -8.27
CA TYR A 45 -4.14 -2.44 -9.53
C TYR A 45 -2.66 -2.06 -9.37
N ALA A 46 -2.34 -1.09 -8.52
CA ALA A 46 -0.95 -0.68 -8.26
C ALA A 46 -0.16 -1.69 -7.43
N GLU A 47 -0.81 -2.45 -6.54
CA GLU A 47 -0.16 -3.56 -5.83
C GLU A 47 0.04 -4.77 -6.74
N LEU A 48 -0.95 -5.10 -7.58
CA LEU A 48 -0.83 -6.19 -8.56
C LEU A 48 0.29 -5.94 -9.56
N SER A 49 0.44 -4.71 -10.06
CA SER A 49 1.54 -4.40 -10.99
C SER A 49 2.91 -4.56 -10.34
N ARG A 50 3.04 -4.22 -9.04
CA ARG A 50 4.31 -4.41 -8.31
C ARG A 50 4.65 -5.89 -8.13
N ILE A 51 3.65 -6.71 -7.84
CA ILE A 51 3.83 -8.16 -7.72
C ILE A 51 4.26 -8.75 -9.07
N GLU A 52 3.62 -8.32 -10.17
CA GLU A 52 4.01 -8.75 -11.52
C GLU A 52 5.44 -8.32 -11.90
N ASP A 53 5.86 -7.11 -11.51
CA ASP A 53 7.22 -6.63 -11.73
C ASP A 53 8.26 -7.43 -10.92
N GLU A 54 7.96 -7.74 -9.66
CA GLU A 54 8.82 -8.55 -8.78
C GLU A 54 8.95 -10.00 -9.27
N ASP A 55 7.86 -10.63 -9.71
CA ASP A 55 7.87 -11.98 -10.28
C ASP A 55 8.73 -12.03 -11.54
N ARG A 56 8.64 -11.01 -12.40
CA ARG A 56 9.44 -10.92 -13.63
C ARG A 56 10.93 -10.73 -13.34
N GLU A 57 11.29 -9.92 -12.36
CA GLU A 57 12.70 -9.79 -11.93
C GLU A 57 13.24 -11.10 -11.33
N MET A 58 12.39 -11.87 -10.64
CA MET A 58 12.76 -13.16 -10.08
C MET A 58 13.05 -14.19 -11.16
N GLU A 59 12.22 -14.30 -12.20
CA GLU A 59 12.45 -15.20 -13.34
C GLU A 59 13.77 -14.87 -14.06
N LEU A 60 14.02 -13.58 -14.33
CA LEU A 60 15.25 -13.12 -14.98
C LEU A 60 16.51 -13.45 -14.16
N ARG A 61 16.42 -13.41 -12.82
CA ARG A 61 17.55 -13.82 -11.96
C ARG A 61 17.83 -15.31 -12.07
N ILE A 62 16.78 -16.14 -12.11
CA ILE A 62 16.93 -17.60 -12.23
C ILE A 62 17.57 -17.96 -13.57
N GLU A 63 17.11 -17.37 -14.68
CA GLU A 63 17.73 -17.57 -16.00
C GLU A 63 19.21 -17.16 -16.03
N ASN A 64 19.56 -16.00 -15.47
CA ASN A 64 20.94 -15.52 -15.46
C ASN A 64 21.86 -16.34 -14.56
N ASP A 65 21.35 -16.91 -13.47
CA ASP A 65 22.13 -17.78 -12.59
C ASP A 65 22.35 -19.16 -13.21
N ASP A 66 21.38 -19.70 -13.96
CA ASP A 66 21.52 -20.93 -14.73
C ASP A 66 22.53 -20.78 -15.89
N GLU A 67 22.57 -19.64 -16.59
CA GLU A 67 23.56 -19.37 -17.64
C GLU A 67 25.01 -19.25 -17.12
N ARG A 68 25.21 -18.96 -15.83
CA ARG A 68 26.55 -18.84 -15.20
C ARG A 68 27.10 -20.17 -14.69
N LEU A 69 26.30 -21.23 -14.70
CA LEU A 69 26.68 -22.57 -14.26
C LEU A 69 27.20 -23.47 -15.39
N PHE A 70 27.29 -22.96 -16.62
CA PHE A 70 27.83 -23.64 -17.80
C PHE A 70 29.13 -22.99 -18.32
#